data_AF-A0A9D8YTH7-F1
#
_entry.id   AF-A0A9D8YTH7-F1
#
_cell.length_a   1.000
_cell.length_b   1.000
_cell.length_c   1.000
_cell.angle_alpha   90.00
_cell.angle_beta   90.00
_cell.angle_gamma   90.00
#
_symmetry.space_group_name_H-M   'P 1'
#
loop_
_entity.id
_entity.type
_entity.pdbx_description
1 polymer ?
#
loop_
_entity_poly.entity_id
_entity_poly.type
_entity_poly.pdbx_seq_one_letter_code
_entity_poly.pdbx_strand_id
1 'polypeptide(L)'
;MKKSHDTTPSERSPQVPTRLSEVLHEGVEVKLHLVQHYAELALLLVREILEDNVTSLCGPRYSRHPAESTLRRWGTNPGSIQIQDERVPIRVPRVRDVATGHEDTAGEARWSRWRG
;
A
#
# COMPACT_ATOMS: atom_id res chain seq x y z
N MET A 1 29.85 6.57 50.90
CA MET A 1 29.16 7.20 49.74
C MET A 1 28.83 6.13 48.70
N LYS A 2 27.55 5.80 48.51
CA LYS A 2 27.11 4.93 47.40
C LYS A 2 26.80 5.83 46.21
N LYS A 3 27.46 5.63 45.07
CA LYS A 3 27.21 6.41 43.85
C LYS A 3 25.85 6.01 43.26
N SER A 4 24.93 6.95 43.22
CA SER A 4 23.64 6.84 42.53
C SER A 4 23.88 6.60 41.05
N HIS A 5 23.34 5.50 40.51
CA HIS A 5 23.24 5.32 39.06
C HIS A 5 22.07 6.17 38.57
N ASP A 6 22.40 7.25 37.88
CA ASP A 6 21.47 8.02 37.07
C ASP A 6 21.03 7.15 35.89
N THR A 7 19.77 6.74 35.86
CA THR A 7 19.20 5.96 34.76
C THR A 7 18.60 6.94 33.77
N THR A 8 19.31 7.17 32.68
CA THR A 8 18.80 7.91 31.51
C THR A 8 17.54 7.21 30.97
N PRO A 9 16.41 7.90 30.73
CA PRO A 9 15.24 7.26 30.12
C PRO A 9 15.56 6.92 28.67
N SER A 10 15.59 5.62 28.35
CA SER A 10 15.70 5.11 26.99
C SER A 10 14.57 5.65 26.12
N GLU A 11 14.90 6.35 25.04
CA GLU A 11 13.96 6.84 24.03
C GLU A 11 13.19 5.66 23.43
N ARG A 12 11.93 5.49 23.86
CA ARG A 12 11.05 4.44 23.35
C ARG A 12 10.71 4.77 21.91
N SER A 13 11.27 4.03 20.96
CA SER A 13 10.90 4.11 19.55
C SER A 13 9.37 4.00 19.41
N PRO A 14 8.71 4.90 18.64
CA PRO A 14 7.26 4.91 18.53
C PRO A 14 6.79 3.56 18.03
N GLN A 15 6.00 2.87 18.86
CA GLN A 15 5.40 1.59 18.48
C GLN A 15 4.30 1.89 17.48
N VAL A 16 4.48 1.47 16.23
CA VAL A 16 3.45 1.60 15.19
C VAL A 16 2.38 0.55 15.46
N PRO A 17 1.10 0.92 15.60
CA PRO A 17 0.01 -0.04 15.78
C PRO A 17 -0.06 -1.01 14.61
N THR A 18 -0.15 -2.31 14.91
CA THR A 18 -0.23 -3.37 13.89
C THR A 18 -1.66 -3.86 13.66
N ARG A 19 -2.57 -3.50 14.57
CA ARG A 19 -3.99 -3.85 14.51
C ARG A 19 -4.83 -2.61 14.74
N LEU A 20 -5.96 -2.51 14.04
CA LEU A 20 -6.91 -1.43 14.28
C LEU A 20 -7.38 -1.42 15.73
N SER A 21 -7.53 -2.59 16.36
CA SER A 21 -7.88 -2.71 17.78
C SER A 21 -6.93 -1.94 18.70
N GLU A 22 -5.62 -1.90 18.40
CA GLU A 22 -4.65 -1.15 19.20
C GLU A 22 -4.92 0.36 19.11
N VAL A 23 -5.21 0.87 17.90
CA VAL A 23 -5.60 2.27 17.70
C VAL A 23 -6.93 2.59 18.37
N LEU A 24 -7.85 1.63 18.45
CA LEU A 24 -9.13 1.81 19.13
C LEU A 24 -9.02 1.88 20.66
N HIS A 25 -7.86 1.59 21.25
CA HIS A 25 -7.60 1.86 22.68
C HIS A 25 -7.12 3.30 22.94
N GLU A 26 -6.82 4.07 21.89
CA GLU A 26 -6.38 5.46 22.00
C GLU A 26 -7.51 6.41 22.44
N GLY A 27 -7.16 7.68 22.63
CA GLY A 27 -8.11 8.77 22.88
C GLY A 27 -9.15 8.94 21.76
N VAL A 28 -10.27 9.60 22.09
CA VAL A 28 -11.38 9.80 21.13
C VAL A 28 -10.94 10.65 19.92
N GLU A 29 -9.98 11.56 20.11
CA GLU A 29 -9.40 12.40 19.08
C GLU A 29 -8.74 11.57 17.97
N VAL A 30 -7.95 10.55 18.34
CA VAL A 30 -7.27 9.66 17.38
C VAL A 30 -8.30 8.88 16.56
N LYS A 31 -9.35 8.37 17.22
CA LYS A 31 -10.44 7.65 16.54
C LYS A 31 -11.20 8.56 15.60
N LEU A 32 -11.43 9.81 15.99
CA LEU A 32 -12.12 10.79 15.16
C LEU A 32 -11.27 11.14 13.92
N HIS A 33 -9.96 11.30 14.06
CA HIS A 33 -9.06 11.48 12.92
C HIS A 33 -9.11 10.29 11.96
N LEU A 34 -9.12 9.04 12.45
CA LEU A 34 -9.29 7.87 11.59
C LEU A 34 -10.58 7.93 10.78
N VAL A 35 -11.69 8.31 11.41
CA VAL A 35 -12.99 8.43 10.73
C VAL A 35 -12.98 9.59 9.73
N GLN A 36 -12.41 10.73 10.08
CA GLN A 36 -12.33 11.89 9.18
C GLN A 36 -11.49 11.61 7.93
N HIS A 37 -10.44 10.79 8.06
CA HIS A 37 -9.49 10.47 6.98
C HIS A 37 -9.70 9.09 6.36
N TYR A 38 -10.83 8.41 6.62
CA TYR A 38 -11.02 7.02 6.20
C TYR A 38 -10.88 6.81 4.67
N ALA A 39 -11.36 7.77 3.87
CA ALA A 39 -11.28 7.70 2.40
C ALA A 39 -9.82 7.78 1.92
N GLU A 40 -9.02 8.64 2.54
CA GLU A 40 -7.58 8.76 2.25
C GLU A 40 -6.83 7.49 2.64
N LEU A 41 -7.17 6.90 3.79
CA LEU A 41 -6.63 5.60 4.23
C LEU A 41 -6.99 4.47 3.27
N ALA A 42 -8.24 4.43 2.80
CA ALA A 42 -8.67 3.47 1.80
C ALA A 42 -7.87 3.60 0.49
N LEU A 43 -7.60 4.83 0.04
CA LEU A 43 -6.77 5.08 -1.15
C LEU A 43 -5.31 4.67 -0.96
N LEU A 44 -4.74 4.88 0.23
CA LEU A 44 -3.41 4.38 0.57
C LEU A 44 -3.36 2.85 0.48
N LEU A 45 -4.33 2.17 1.10
CA LEU A 45 -4.43 0.72 1.06
C LEU A 45 -4.55 0.19 -0.37
N VAL A 46 -5.36 0.81 -1.22
CA VAL A 46 -5.48 0.42 -2.63
C VAL A 46 -4.14 0.56 -3.37
N ARG A 47 -3.39 1.64 -3.12
CA ARG A 47 -2.05 1.81 -3.72
C ARG A 47 -1.10 0.71 -3.30
N GLU A 48 -1.05 0.37 -2.01
CA GLU A 48 -0.21 -0.72 -1.50
C GLU A 48 -0.58 -2.05 -2.16
N ILE A 49 -1.88 -2.38 -2.22
CA ILE A 49 -2.33 -3.61 -2.85
C ILE A 49 -1.93 -3.67 -4.35
N LEU A 50 -2.05 -2.56 -5.08
CA LEU A 50 -1.64 -2.50 -6.48
C LEU A 50 -0.13 -2.69 -6.62
N GLU A 51 0.67 -2.03 -5.78
CA GLU A 51 2.13 -2.18 -5.79
C GLU A 51 2.58 -3.59 -5.40
N ASP A 52 1.92 -4.25 -4.44
CA ASP A 52 2.17 -5.65 -4.07
C ASP A 52 1.90 -6.59 -5.24
N ASN A 53 0.79 -6.40 -5.94
CA ASN A 53 0.47 -7.18 -7.14
C ASN A 53 1.57 -7.01 -8.20
N VAL A 54 1.97 -5.76 -8.50
CA VAL A 54 3.07 -5.52 -9.46
C VAL A 54 4.38 -6.13 -8.97
N THR A 55 4.65 -6.07 -7.67
CA THR A 55 5.86 -6.64 -7.05
C THR A 55 5.88 -8.15 -7.16
N SER A 56 4.74 -8.82 -7.02
CA SER A 56 4.64 -10.27 -7.26
C SER A 56 4.90 -10.66 -8.72
N LEU A 57 4.54 -9.80 -9.67
CA LEU A 57 4.70 -10.06 -11.12
C LEU A 57 6.10 -9.70 -11.64
N CYS A 58 6.64 -8.55 -11.21
CA CYS A 58 7.86 -7.94 -11.75
C CYS A 58 9.06 -8.02 -10.79
N GLY A 59 8.84 -8.47 -9.56
CA GLY A 59 9.79 -8.37 -8.46
C GLY A 59 9.84 -7.00 -7.79
N PRO A 60 10.70 -6.86 -6.76
CA PRO A 60 10.88 -5.61 -6.02
C PRO A 60 11.30 -4.45 -6.91
N ARG A 61 10.84 -3.24 -6.57
CA ARG A 61 11.24 -2.03 -7.29
C ARG A 61 12.76 -1.85 -7.22
N TYR A 62 13.37 -1.44 -8.33
CA TYR A 62 14.82 -1.22 -8.47
C TYR A 62 15.70 -2.46 -8.28
N SER A 63 15.12 -3.67 -8.17
CA SER A 63 15.89 -4.90 -8.20
C SER A 63 16.39 -5.19 -9.62
N ARG A 64 17.54 -5.87 -9.72
CA ARG A 64 17.99 -6.40 -11.02
C ARG A 64 17.00 -7.47 -11.45
N HIS A 65 16.47 -7.31 -12.67
CA HIS A 65 15.50 -8.26 -13.19
C HIS A 65 16.14 -9.64 -13.38
N PRO A 66 15.49 -10.73 -12.93
CA PRO A 66 15.90 -12.07 -13.30
C PRO A 66 15.85 -12.21 -14.82
N ALA A 67 16.84 -12.90 -15.40
CA ALA A 67 16.92 -13.11 -16.85
C ALA A 67 15.67 -13.82 -17.42
N GLU A 68 14.96 -14.58 -16.58
CA GLU A 68 13.79 -15.38 -16.95
C GLU A 68 12.46 -14.61 -16.90
N SER A 69 12.41 -13.44 -16.24
CA SER A 69 11.17 -12.66 -16.18
C SER A 69 11.04 -11.78 -17.41
N THR A 70 9.93 -11.87 -18.13
CA THR A 70 9.58 -11.00 -19.27
C THR A 70 8.71 -9.82 -18.86
N LEU A 71 8.16 -9.82 -17.64
CA LEU A 71 7.25 -8.78 -17.16
C LEU A 71 8.01 -7.55 -16.63
N ARG A 72 7.62 -6.36 -17.07
CA ARG A 72 8.23 -5.08 -16.70
C ARG A 72 7.19 -4.06 -16.28
N ARG A 73 7.54 -3.23 -15.30
CA ARG A 73 6.75 -2.05 -14.92
C ARG A 73 6.79 -1.05 -16.09
N TRP A 74 5.64 -0.61 -16.57
CA TRP A 74 5.51 0.16 -17.82
C TRP A 74 4.76 1.49 -17.62
N GLY A 75 4.74 2.02 -16.40
CA GLY A 75 4.06 3.26 -16.05
C GLY A 75 2.70 3.04 -15.39
N THR A 76 1.76 3.95 -15.62
CA THR A 76 0.40 3.88 -15.04
C THR A 76 -0.65 4.27 -16.08
N ASN A 77 -1.85 3.72 -15.93
CA ASN A 77 -3.05 4.12 -16.67
C ASN A 77 -4.00 4.90 -15.74
N PRO A 78 -4.81 5.82 -16.27
CA PRO A 78 -5.96 6.33 -15.53
C PRO A 78 -6.95 5.20 -15.25
N GLY A 79 -7.47 5.15 -14.03
CA GLY A 79 -8.53 4.22 -13.64
C GLY A 79 -9.38 4.81 -12.53
N SER A 80 -10.27 4.00 -11.97
CA SER A 80 -11.14 4.40 -10.88
C SER A 80 -11.56 3.18 -10.06
N ILE A 81 -11.80 3.40 -8.78
CA ILE A 81 -12.42 2.43 -7.87
C ILE A 81 -13.76 2.99 -7.37
N GLN A 82 -14.62 2.10 -6.89
CA GLN A 82 -15.83 2.49 -6.17
C GLN A 82 -15.55 2.42 -4.67
N ILE A 83 -15.82 3.49 -3.95
CA ILE A 83 -15.82 3.54 -2.48
C ILE A 83 -17.21 4.04 -2.08
N GLN A 84 -18.03 3.13 -1.53
CA GLN A 84 -19.46 3.40 -1.29
C GLN A 84 -20.15 3.86 -2.59
N ASP A 85 -20.82 5.01 -2.55
CA ASP A 85 -21.52 5.60 -3.70
C ASP A 85 -20.64 6.54 -4.54
N GLU A 86 -19.33 6.64 -4.22
CA GLU A 86 -18.40 7.53 -4.91
C GLU A 86 -17.41 6.76 -5.80
N ARG A 87 -17.27 7.25 -7.04
CA ARG A 87 -16.25 6.79 -7.98
C ARG A 87 -14.98 7.62 -7.83
N VAL A 88 -13.95 7.03 -7.22
CA VAL A 88 -12.69 7.72 -6.93
C VAL A 88 -11.64 7.42 -8.01
N PRO A 89 -11.06 8.44 -8.67
CA PRO A 89 -10.04 8.25 -9.69
C PRO A 89 -8.71 7.80 -9.07
N ILE A 90 -8.02 6.88 -9.74
CA ILE A 90 -6.70 6.38 -9.32
C ILE A 90 -5.75 6.23 -10.52
N ARG A 91 -4.44 6.11 -10.23
CA ARG A 91 -3.43 5.69 -11.20
C ARG A 91 -3.16 4.21 -11.00
N VAL A 92 -3.50 3.41 -12.00
CA VAL A 92 -3.33 1.96 -11.95
C VAL A 92 -1.99 1.59 -12.58
N PRO A 93 -1.08 0.90 -11.86
CA PRO A 93 0.18 0.45 -12.44
C PRO A 93 -0.03 -0.44 -13.68
N ARG A 94 0.85 -0.27 -14.66
CA ARG A 94 0.87 -1.06 -15.89
C ARG A 94 2.06 -2.00 -15.88
N VAL A 95 1.83 -3.23 -16.29
CA VAL A 95 2.87 -4.26 -16.49
C VAL A 95 2.87 -4.65 -17.97
N ARG A 96 4.06 -4.77 -18.55
CA ARG A 96 4.24 -5.15 -19.94
C ARG A 96 5.10 -6.39 -20.02
N ASP A 97 4.64 -7.39 -20.75
CA ASP A 97 5.50 -8.48 -21.19
C ASP A 97 6.35 -7.97 -22.37
N VAL A 98 7.66 -7.89 -22.17
CA VAL A 98 8.57 -7.37 -23.21
C VAL A 98 8.92 -8.39 -24.29
N ALA A 99 8.63 -9.67 -24.08
CA ALA A 99 8.85 -10.71 -25.08
C ALA A 99 7.71 -10.77 -26.11
N THR A 100 6.47 -10.60 -25.66
CA THR A 100 5.27 -10.60 -26.52
C THR A 100 4.80 -9.20 -26.89
N GLY A 101 5.23 -8.18 -26.13
CA GLY A 101 4.76 -6.81 -26.26
C GLY A 101 3.39 -6.54 -25.61
N HIS A 102 2.73 -7.57 -25.08
CA HIS A 102 1.42 -7.48 -24.43
C HIS A 102 1.49 -6.62 -23.16
N GLU A 103 0.50 -5.73 -23.00
CA GLU A 103 0.38 -4.86 -21.83
C GLU A 103 -0.83 -5.30 -21.01
N ASP A 104 -0.61 -5.59 -19.73
CA ASP A 104 -1.66 -5.81 -18.75
C ASP A 104 -1.68 -4.66 -17.75
N THR A 105 -2.87 -4.17 -17.45
CA THR A 105 -3.05 -3.38 -16.23
C THR A 105 -2.82 -4.34 -15.06
N ALA A 106 -2.00 -3.97 -14.06
CA ALA A 106 -1.66 -4.80 -12.90
C ALA A 106 -2.83 -4.96 -11.91
N GLY A 107 -3.97 -5.38 -12.46
CA GLY A 107 -5.27 -5.49 -11.83
C GLY A 107 -6.29 -6.23 -12.71
N GLU A 108 -6.11 -6.37 -14.03
CA GLU A 108 -7.18 -6.92 -14.86
C GLU A 108 -7.43 -8.42 -14.69
N ALA A 109 -6.40 -9.21 -14.37
CA ALA A 109 -6.55 -10.66 -14.17
C ALA A 109 -7.24 -11.06 -12.85
N ARG A 110 -7.38 -10.15 -11.87
CA ARG A 110 -7.95 -10.46 -10.54
C ARG A 110 -9.07 -9.52 -10.06
N TRP A 111 -9.18 -8.31 -10.63
CA TRP A 111 -10.10 -7.25 -10.17
C TRP A 111 -11.33 -7.05 -11.04
N SER A 112 -11.54 -7.87 -12.07
CA SER A 112 -12.79 -7.92 -12.85
C SER A 112 -14.03 -8.17 -11.99
N ARG A 113 -13.86 -8.61 -10.74
CA ARG A 113 -14.92 -8.77 -9.72
C ARG A 113 -15.31 -7.47 -8.97
N TRP A 114 -14.57 -6.38 -9.16
CA TRP A 114 -14.83 -5.05 -8.55
C TRP A 114 -15.27 -4.00 -9.59
N ARG A 115 -15.30 -4.35 -10.88
CA ARG A 115 -16.23 -3.72 -11.82
C ARG A 115 -17.59 -4.33 -11.47
N GLY A 116 -18.50 -3.50 -10.97
CA GLY A 116 -19.80 -3.92 -10.40
C GLY A 116 -20.58 -4.91 -11.24
#